data_AF-A0A6D0IMK4-F1
#
_entry.id   AF-A0A6D0IMK4-F1
#
_cell.length_a   1.000
_cell.length_b   1.000
_cell.length_c   1.000
_cell.angle_alpha   90.00
_cell.angle_beta   90.00
_cell.angle_gamma   90.00
#
_symmetry.space_group_name_H-M   'P 1'
#
loop_
_entity.id
_entity.type
_entity.pdbx_description
1 polymer ?
#
loop_
_entity_poly.entity_id
_entity_poly.type
_entity_poly.pdbx_seq_one_letter_code
_entity_poly.pdbx_strand_id
1 'polypeptide(L)' 'DLSLKDSWGAAGQVGVDYLINRDWLVNMSVWYMDIDTTANYKLGGAQQHDSVRLDPWVFMFSAGYRF' A
#
# COMPACT_ATOMS: atom_id res chain seq x y z
N ASP A 1 -9.89 -22.71 -8.36
CA ASP A 1 -8.71 -22.33 -7.57
C ASP A 1 -8.07 -21.08 -8.10
N LEU A 2 -8.17 -19.98 -7.35
CA LEU A 2 -7.48 -18.73 -7.66
C LEU A 2 -6.23 -18.67 -6.77
N SER A 3 -5.11 -19.14 -7.29
CA SER A 3 -3.81 -19.02 -6.62
C SER A 3 -3.20 -17.67 -7.02
N LEU A 4 -3.29 -16.69 -6.12
CA LEU A 4 -2.52 -15.45 -6.21
C LEU A 4 -1.08 -15.78 -5.81
N LYS A 5 -0.14 -15.62 -6.74
CA LYS A 5 1.29 -15.79 -6.46
C LYS A 5 1.72 -14.66 -5.52
N ASP A 6 2.54 -14.98 -4.51
CA ASP A 6 3.12 -13.98 -3.61
C ASP A 6 3.86 -12.91 -4.42
N SER A 7 3.41 -11.67 -4.31
CA SER A 7 3.99 -10.50 -4.96
C SER A 7 4.86 -9.77 -3.95
N TRP A 8 6.10 -9.50 -4.31
CA TRP A 8 7.04 -8.71 -3.50
C TRP A 8 7.12 -7.32 -4.12
N GLY A 9 6.84 -6.29 -3.33
CA GLY A 9 6.84 -4.89 -3.78
C GLY A 9 7.64 -4.02 -2.82
N ALA A 10 8.30 -2.99 -3.36
CA ALA A 10 9.01 -2.01 -2.55
C ALA A 10 8.01 -0.96 -2.03
N ALA A 11 8.05 -0.64 -0.74
CA ALA A 11 7.22 0.40 -0.15
C ALA A 11 8.08 1.49 0.46
N GLY A 12 7.81 2.74 0.09
CA GLY A 12 8.36 3.93 0.71
C GLY A 12 7.30 4.63 1.54
N GLN A 13 7.65 5.03 2.76
CA GLN A 13 6.78 5.81 3.63
C GLN A 13 7.47 7.14 3.99
N VAL A 14 6.71 8.22 3.92
CA VAL A 14 7.11 9.53 4.44
C VAL A 14 6.01 10.04 5.35
N GLY A 15 6.36 10.45 6.57
CA GLY A 15 5.39 10.94 7.54
C GLY A 15 5.94 12.03 8.42
N VAL A 16 5.01 12.75 9.06
CA VAL A 16 5.26 13.77 10.04
C VAL A 16 4.49 13.46 11.32
N ASP A 17 5.16 13.60 12.45
CA ASP A 17 4.57 13.50 13.77
C ASP A 17 4.54 14.88 14.41
N TYR A 18 3.35 15.28 14.87
CA TYR A 18 3.14 16.53 15.58
C TYR A 18 2.63 16.27 16.99
N LEU A 19 3.44 16.64 17.98
CA LEU A 19 3.00 16.62 19.37
C LEU A 19 2.15 17.87 19.62
N ILE A 20 0.84 17.68 19.81
CA ILE A 20 -0.05 18.78 20.18
C ILE A 20 0.22 19.20 21.62
N ASN A 21 0.31 18.21 22.51
CA ASN A 21 0.56 18.42 23.94
C ASN A 21 1.43 17.26 24.47
N ARG A 22 1.75 17.28 25.77
CA ARG A 22 2.54 16.21 26.43
C ARG A 22 1.91 14.82 26.32
N ASP A 23 0.59 14.79 26.16
CA ASP A 23 -0.22 13.58 26.18
C ASP A 23 -0.82 13.27 24.80
N TRP A 24 -0.89 14.23 23.87
CA TRP A 24 -1.52 14.07 22.56
C TRP A 24 -0.50 14.20 21.42
N LEU A 25 -0.47 13.18 20.56
CA LEU A 25 0.30 13.14 19.32
C LEU A 25 -0.64 12.99 18.12
N VAL A 26 -0.30 13.63 17.01
CA VAL A 26 -0.95 13.40 15.72
C VAL A 26 0.09 12.97 14.71
N ASN A 27 -0.17 11.89 14.00
CA ASN A 27 0.66 11.39 12.93
C ASN A 27 -0.09 11.56 11.59
N MET A 28 0.65 12.03 10.60
CA MET A 28 0.22 12.04 9.21
C MET A 28 1.31 11.38 8.38
N SER A 29 0.97 10.34 7.62
CA SER A 29 1.93 9.67 6.75
C SER A 29 1.34 9.33 5.38
N VAL A 30 2.22 9.33 4.39
CA VAL A 30 1.94 8.98 3.00
C VAL A 30 2.85 7.83 2.64
N TRP A 31 2.26 6.81 2.04
CA TRP A 31 2.94 5.60 1.64
C TRP A 31 2.80 5.44 0.13
N TYR A 32 3.91 5.16 -0.52
CA TYR A 32 3.97 4.78 -1.92
C TYR A 32 4.41 3.33 -1.98
N MET A 33 3.60 2.48 -2.61
CA MET A 33 3.93 1.08 -2.77
C MET A 33 4.08 0.81 -4.26
N ASP A 34 5.26 0.34 -4.66
CA ASP A 34 5.53 -0.18 -5.99
C ASP A 34 5.28 -1.70 -5.95
N ILE A 35 4.14 -2.12 -6.50
CA ILE A 35 3.71 -3.51 -6.51
C ILE A 35 3.62 -3.99 -7.96
N ASP A 36 4.61 -4.79 -8.37
CA ASP A 36 4.58 -5.53 -9.63
C ASP A 36 3.70 -6.77 -9.50
N THR A 37 2.43 -6.70 -9.92
CA THR A 37 1.55 -7.88 -9.97
C THR A 37 1.39 -8.41 -11.40
N THR A 38 1.33 -9.73 -11.57
CA THR A 38 0.99 -10.34 -12.85
C THR A 38 -0.48 -10.75 -12.84
N ALA A 39 -1.32 -10.05 -13.60
CA ALA A 39 -2.72 -10.39 -13.73
C ALA A 39 -2.88 -11.45 -14.83
N ASN A 40 -3.19 -12.69 -14.44
CA ASN A 40 -3.48 -13.78 -15.38
C ASN A 40 -4.99 -13.85 -15.58
N TYR A 41 -5.48 -13.53 -16.79
CA TYR A 41 -6.90 -13.66 -17.13
C TYR A 41 -7.10 -14.52 -18.38
N LYS A 42 -8.19 -15.29 -18.42
CA LYS A 42 -8.59 -16.07 -19.61
C LYS A 42 -9.67 -15.32 -20.38
N LEU A 43 -9.37 -14.96 -21.62
CA LEU A 43 -10.33 -14.34 -22.53
C LEU A 43 -10.49 -15.25 -23.75
N GLY A 44 -11.69 -15.80 -23.95
CA GLY A 44 -11.98 -16.70 -25.08
C GLY A 44 -11.24 -18.05 -25.07
N GLY A 45 -10.78 -18.52 -23.90
CA GLY A 45 -10.05 -19.80 -23.77
C GLY A 45 -8.53 -19.70 -23.93
N ALA A 46 -8.00 -18.54 -24.34
CA ALA A 46 -6.56 -18.26 -24.34
C ALA A 46 -6.12 -17.62 -23.02
N GLN A 47 -4.97 -18.05 -22.49
CA GLN A 47 -4.32 -17.42 -21.34
C GLN A 47 -3.67 -16.11 -21.81
N GLN A 48 -4.03 -14.99 -21.19
CA GLN A 48 -3.37 -13.71 -21.36
C GLN A 48 -2.61 -13.38 -20.08
N HIS A 49 -1.34 -12.99 -20.23
CA HIS A 49 -0.48 -12.53 -19.15
C HIS A 49 -0.24 -11.03 -19.35
N ASP A 50 -0.95 -10.20 -18.60
CA ASP A 50 -0.66 -8.78 -18.57
C ASP A 50 0.09 -8.44 -17.28
N SER A 51 1.22 -7.76 -17.45
CA SER A 51 1.99 -7.19 -16.35
C SER A 51 1.28 -5.91 -15.93
N VAL A 52 0.60 -5.96 -14.79
CA VAL A 52 -0.12 -4.80 -14.27
C VAL A 52 0.73 -4.20 -13.15
N ARG A 53 1.27 -3.01 -13.39
CA ARG A 53 1.96 -2.25 -12.35
C ARG A 53 0.91 -1.53 -11.52
N LEU A 54 0.84 -1.84 -10.23
CA LEU A 54 0.00 -1.13 -9.28
C LEU A 54 0.89 -0.27 -8.40
N ASP A 55 0.75 1.04 -8.57
CA ASP A 55 1.45 2.08 -7.81
C ASP A 55 0.48 2.85 -6.88
N PRO A 56 -0.12 2.22 -5.85
CA PRO A 56 -1.08 2.92 -4.99
C PRO A 56 -0.39 3.91 -4.05
N TRP A 57 -1.03 5.07 -3.89
CA TRP A 57 -0.77 6.02 -2.82
C TRP A 57 -1.72 5.77 -1.65
N VAL A 58 -1.18 5.59 -0.46
CA VAL A 58 -1.97 5.41 0.77
C VAL A 58 -1.69 6.56 1.72
N PHE A 59 -2.76 7.16 2.24
CA PHE A 59 -2.70 8.29 3.17
C PHE A 59 -3.23 7.83 4.53
N MET A 60 -2.43 8.04 5.58
CA MET A 60 -2.76 7.68 6.95
C MET A 60 -2.77 8.93 7.83
N PHE A 61 -3.85 9.08 8.61
CA PHE A 61 -3.99 10.10 9.63
C PHE A 61 -4.37 9.41 10.93
N SER A 62 -3.62 9.67 12.01
CA SER A 62 -3.92 9.10 13.31
C SER A 62 -3.64 10.08 14.44
N ALA A 63 -4.32 9.86 15.56
CA ALA A 63 -4.07 10.57 16.81
C ALA A 63 -3.76 9.53 17.89
N GLY A 64 -2.70 9.77 18.67
CA GLY A 64 -2.33 8.95 19.80
C GLY A 64 -2.46 9.74 21.10
N TYR A 65 -2.85 9.03 22.15
CA TYR A 65 -2.88 9.56 23.50
C TYR A 65 -1.93 8.76 24.38
N ARG A 66 -1.08 9.44 25.15
CA ARG A 66 -0.15 8.83 26.10
C ARG A 66 -0.67 9.08 27.52
N PHE A 67 -0.98 7.99 28.21
CA PHE A 67 -1.42 7.96 29.61
C PHE A 67 -0.22 7.88 30.57
#